data_AF-A0A9W8UT03-F1
#
_entry.id   AF-A0A9W8UT03-F1
#
_cell.length_a   1.000
_cell.length_b   1.000
_cell.length_c   1.000
_cell.angle_alpha   90.00
_cell.angle_beta   90.00
_cell.angle_gamma   90.00
#
_symmetry.space_group_name_H-M   'P 1'
#
loop_
_entity.id
_entity.type
_entity.pdbx_description
1 polymer ?
#
loop_
_entity_poly.entity_id
_entity_poly.type
_entity_poly.pdbx_seq_one_letter_code
_entity_poly.pdbx_strand_id
1 'polypeptide(L)'
;MDKPPIDSKWIWHPQWVDSAKDSAGGFVHFRKELTLDRVPSEPVIVQITADTKYQLYINGRLTIFGPVKGDEHLWFYDELDIGPYLKSGVNTLSVQVLRLYHGTPYGTSFPRMPFPGLLVRRAGEADGDEIQLDTDDTWLVAIDDSRKLRIDQKEDDFLHVYEDAATIPRHDLDWVAAHTWAF
;
A
#
# COMPACT_ATOMS: atom_id res chain seq x y z
N MET A 1 -6.70 28.18 -3.86
CA MET A 1 -6.11 26.85 -4.13
C MET A 1 -7.17 25.86 -3.71
N ASP A 2 -7.84 25.26 -4.68
CA ASP A 2 -8.88 24.28 -4.42
C ASP A 2 -8.26 23.09 -3.70
N LYS A 3 -8.77 22.78 -2.51
CA LYS A 3 -8.48 21.50 -1.86
C LYS A 3 -9.00 20.40 -2.80
N PRO A 4 -8.21 19.36 -3.13
CA PRO A 4 -8.78 18.22 -3.81
C PRO A 4 -9.90 17.65 -2.93
N PRO A 5 -11.04 17.23 -3.51
CA PRO A 5 -12.08 16.57 -2.73
C PRO A 5 -11.45 15.30 -2.14
N ILE A 6 -11.42 15.19 -0.81
CA ILE A 6 -11.14 13.92 -0.13
C ILE A 6 -12.42 13.09 -0.27
N ASP A 7 -12.70 12.65 -1.50
CA ASP A 7 -13.58 11.50 -1.76
C ASP A 7 -12.69 10.31 -2.10
N SER A 8 -11.65 10.14 -1.27
CA SER A 8 -10.59 9.17 -1.50
C SER A 8 -10.94 7.94 -0.69
N LYS A 9 -11.31 6.85 -1.37
CA LYS A 9 -11.58 5.55 -0.78
C LYS A 9 -10.28 4.90 -0.29
N TRP A 10 -9.70 5.44 0.78
CA TRP A 10 -8.56 4.84 1.46
C TRP A 10 -8.99 3.46 1.96
N ILE A 11 -8.17 2.45 1.71
CA ILE A 11 -8.47 1.08 2.14
C ILE A 11 -7.47 0.58 3.16
N TRP A 12 -7.93 -0.28 4.06
CA TRP A 12 -7.07 -1.00 5.00
C TRP A 12 -7.67 -2.33 5.45
N HIS A 13 -6.91 -3.10 6.23
CA HIS A 13 -7.39 -4.35 6.84
C HIS A 13 -8.40 -4.04 7.97
N PRO A 14 -9.61 -4.63 7.97
CA PRO A 14 -10.68 -4.31 8.93
C PRO A 14 -10.35 -4.66 10.39
N GLN A 15 -9.44 -5.61 10.59
CA GLN A 15 -9.03 -6.07 11.92
C GLN A 15 -7.63 -5.57 12.33
N TRP A 16 -7.09 -4.58 11.61
CA TRP A 16 -5.79 -4.02 11.95
C TRP A 16 -5.79 -3.39 13.34
N VAL A 17 -4.72 -3.65 14.09
CA VAL A 17 -4.43 -2.97 15.34
C VAL A 17 -3.11 -2.21 15.14
N ASP A 18 -3.16 -0.88 15.22
CA ASP A 18 -2.00 -0.01 14.94
C ASP A 18 -1.03 0.08 16.13
N SER A 19 -0.74 -1.07 16.76
CA SER A 19 0.23 -1.18 17.85
C SER A 19 0.60 -2.64 18.11
N ALA A 20 1.83 -2.87 18.54
CA ALA A 20 2.28 -4.12 19.14
C ALA A 20 3.27 -3.82 20.28
N LYS A 21 3.38 -4.73 21.25
CA LYS A 21 4.30 -4.56 22.39
C LYS A 21 5.77 -4.78 22.04
N ASP A 22 6.01 -5.54 20.97
CA ASP A 22 7.31 -6.06 20.58
C ASP A 22 7.64 -5.74 19.11
N SER A 23 6.94 -4.78 18.50
CA SER A 23 7.25 -4.35 17.15
C SER A 23 7.02 -2.86 16.89
N ALA A 24 7.87 -2.28 16.03
CA ALA A 24 7.78 -0.90 15.55
C ALA A 24 6.68 -0.68 14.50
N GLY A 25 6.14 -1.75 13.91
CA GLY A 25 5.17 -1.68 12.83
C GLY A 25 4.76 -3.06 12.34
N GLY A 26 4.17 -3.12 11.16
CA GLY A 26 3.86 -4.38 10.49
C GLY A 26 3.74 -4.22 8.99
N PHE A 27 3.49 -5.35 8.34
CA PHE A 27 3.38 -5.44 6.89
C PHE A 27 1.96 -5.85 6.51
N VAL A 28 1.40 -5.19 5.51
CA VAL A 28 0.06 -5.46 4.99
C VAL A 28 0.12 -5.59 3.49
N HIS A 29 -0.44 -6.65 2.95
CA HIS A 29 -0.51 -6.90 1.51
C HIS A 29 -1.89 -6.58 0.99
N PHE A 30 -1.94 -5.97 -0.19
CA PHE A 30 -3.15 -5.67 -0.93
C PHE A 30 -3.05 -6.31 -2.31
N ARG A 31 -4.18 -6.80 -2.83
CA ARG A 31 -4.27 -7.40 -4.15
C ARG A 31 -5.53 -6.97 -4.89
N LYS A 32 -5.37 -6.61 -6.16
CA LYS A 32 -6.46 -6.36 -7.10
C LYS A 32 -6.22 -7.19 -8.35
N GLU A 33 -7.25 -7.88 -8.79
CA GLU A 33 -7.24 -8.58 -10.08
C GLU A 33 -8.13 -7.83 -11.05
N LEU A 34 -7.68 -7.75 -12.31
CA LEU A 34 -8.47 -7.24 -13.42
C LEU A 34 -8.25 -8.14 -14.63
N THR A 35 -9.26 -8.24 -15.49
CA THR A 35 -9.17 -8.98 -16.75
C THR A 35 -9.26 -8.01 -17.91
N LEU A 36 -8.34 -8.11 -18.85
CA LEU A 36 -8.26 -7.24 -20.02
C LEU A 36 -8.38 -8.08 -21.29
N ASP A 37 -9.31 -7.75 -22.18
CA ASP A 37 -9.39 -8.41 -23.49
C ASP A 37 -8.11 -8.15 -24.30
N ARG A 38 -7.60 -6.92 -24.24
CA ARG A 38 -6.34 -6.47 -24.85
C ARG A 38 -5.65 -5.45 -23.96
N VAL A 39 -4.34 -5.33 -24.14
CA VAL A 39 -3.58 -4.26 -23.48
C VAL A 39 -4.05 -2.91 -24.05
N PRO A 40 -4.38 -1.92 -23.20
CA PRO A 40 -4.74 -0.58 -23.66
C PRO A 40 -3.64 0.03 -24.53
N SER A 41 -4.03 0.73 -25.60
CA SER A 41 -3.10 1.47 -26.45
C SER A 41 -2.62 2.77 -25.82
N GLU A 42 -3.48 3.37 -25.00
CA GLU A 42 -3.17 4.59 -24.24
C GLU A 42 -2.50 4.27 -22.91
N PRO A 43 -1.67 5.19 -22.37
CA PRO A 43 -1.08 5.05 -21.05
C PRO A 43 -2.12 4.80 -19.96
N VAL A 44 -1.83 3.88 -19.04
CA VAL A 44 -2.67 3.61 -17.88
C VAL A 44 -2.00 4.24 -16.66
N ILE A 45 -2.31 5.51 -16.43
CA ILE A 45 -1.70 6.29 -15.35
C ILE A 45 -2.39 5.96 -14.02
N VAL A 46 -1.61 5.58 -13.02
CA VAL A 46 -2.08 5.39 -11.65
C VAL A 46 -1.35 6.34 -10.72
N GLN A 47 -2.09 6.86 -9.75
CA GLN A 47 -1.56 7.58 -8.61
C GLN A 47 -1.67 6.70 -7.38
N ILE A 48 -0.58 6.57 -6.63
CA ILE A 48 -0.48 5.65 -5.49
C ILE A 48 0.24 6.32 -4.32
N THR A 49 -0.28 6.10 -3.12
CA THR A 49 0.38 6.45 -1.87
C THR A 49 -0.06 5.51 -0.77
N ALA A 50 0.75 5.41 0.29
CA ALA A 50 0.40 4.64 1.47
C ALA A 50 1.04 5.27 2.69
N ASP A 51 0.40 5.07 3.86
CA ASP A 51 1.05 5.28 5.14
C ASP A 51 1.53 3.92 5.68
N THR A 52 2.84 3.61 5.67
CA THR A 52 3.97 4.56 5.65
C THR A 52 4.85 4.47 4.39
N LYS A 53 5.10 3.25 3.89
CA LYS A 53 5.83 2.97 2.65
C LYS A 53 5.19 1.81 1.93
N TYR A 54 5.28 1.77 0.61
CA TYR A 54 4.78 0.68 -0.21
C TYR A 54 5.79 0.19 -1.25
N GLN A 55 5.59 -1.04 -1.69
CA GLN A 55 6.16 -1.59 -2.92
C GLN A 55 5.00 -2.04 -3.81
N LEU A 56 4.97 -1.58 -5.06
CA LEU A 56 3.97 -1.97 -6.06
C LEU A 56 4.55 -3.01 -7.00
N TYR A 57 3.79 -4.08 -7.20
CA TYR A 57 4.07 -5.15 -8.12
C TYR A 57 2.93 -5.28 -9.13
N ILE A 58 3.27 -5.41 -10.41
CA ILE A 58 2.31 -5.74 -11.48
C ILE A 58 2.72 -7.09 -12.05
N ASN A 59 1.81 -8.06 -12.02
CA ASN A 59 2.06 -9.42 -12.50
C ASN A 59 3.31 -10.07 -11.88
N GLY A 60 3.56 -9.77 -10.59
CA GLY A 60 4.71 -10.27 -9.82
C GLY A 60 6.03 -9.52 -10.07
N ARG A 61 6.08 -8.56 -11.01
CA ARG A 61 7.26 -7.72 -11.23
C ARG A 61 7.22 -6.49 -10.35
N LEU A 62 8.29 -6.23 -9.59
CA LEU A 62 8.46 -4.98 -8.84
C LEU A 62 8.51 -3.81 -9.83
N THR A 63 7.60 -2.86 -9.65
CA THR A 63 7.44 -1.69 -10.54
C THR A 63 8.00 -0.43 -9.90
N ILE A 64 7.60 -0.13 -8.66
CA ILE A 64 8.03 1.07 -7.93
C ILE A 64 7.97 0.84 -6.41
N PHE A 65 8.75 1.62 -5.67
CA PHE A 65 8.66 1.76 -4.21
C PHE A 65 8.38 3.22 -3.86
N GLY A 66 7.56 3.46 -2.83
CA GLY A 66 7.13 4.81 -2.48
C GLY A 66 6.36 4.88 -1.16
N PRO A 67 5.61 5.96 -0.91
CA PRO A 67 5.85 7.25 -1.55
C PRO A 67 7.26 7.75 -1.18
N VAL A 68 7.77 8.79 -1.85
CA VAL A 68 8.92 9.53 -1.31
C VAL A 68 8.62 10.04 0.11
N LYS A 69 9.66 10.22 0.92
CA LYS A 69 9.47 10.68 2.31
C LYS A 69 8.90 12.10 2.30
N GLY A 70 7.72 12.27 2.89
CA GLY A 70 7.13 13.56 3.21
C GLY A 70 7.55 14.09 4.59
N ASP A 71 6.86 15.12 5.03
CA ASP A 71 6.95 15.65 6.39
C ASP A 71 5.54 15.71 7.02
N GLU A 72 5.43 16.32 8.21
CA GLU A 72 4.15 16.44 8.93
C GLU A 72 3.14 17.39 8.26
N HIS A 73 3.56 18.14 7.23
CA HIS A 73 2.73 19.11 6.51
C HIS A 73 2.50 18.73 5.05
N LEU A 74 3.37 17.90 4.47
CA LEU A 74 3.35 17.55 3.06
C LEU A 74 3.46 16.03 2.86
N TRP A 75 2.37 15.45 2.34
CA TRP A 75 2.29 14.04 1.96
C TRP A 75 2.37 13.90 0.44
N PHE A 76 3.18 12.96 -0.04
CA PHE A 76 3.37 12.72 -1.46
C PHE A 76 2.61 11.48 -1.94
N TYR A 77 2.25 11.49 -3.21
CA TYR A 77 1.86 10.32 -3.98
C TYR A 77 2.78 10.21 -5.19
N ASP A 78 2.95 9.01 -5.69
CA ASP A 78 3.67 8.77 -6.95
C ASP A 78 2.65 8.64 -8.08
N GLU A 79 3.04 9.04 -9.28
CA GLU A 79 2.28 8.86 -10.51
C GLU A 79 3.12 8.08 -11.52
N LEU A 80 2.55 7.03 -12.11
CA LEU A 80 3.25 6.20 -13.08
C LEU A 80 2.31 5.56 -14.10
N ASP A 81 2.83 5.31 -15.29
CA ASP A 81 2.18 4.48 -16.31
C ASP A 81 2.43 3.00 -16.01
N ILE A 82 1.35 2.23 -15.79
CA ILE A 82 1.42 0.78 -15.61
C ILE A 82 1.18 -0.01 -16.90
N GLY A 83 0.79 0.64 -18.00
CA GLY A 83 0.52 0.03 -19.29
C GLY A 83 1.60 -0.97 -19.76
N PRO A 84 2.91 -0.63 -19.67
CA PRO A 84 4.00 -1.53 -20.06
C PRO A 84 4.10 -2.84 -19.27
N TYR A 85 3.40 -2.97 -18.15
CA TYR A 85 3.40 -4.15 -17.29
C TYR A 85 2.14 -5.01 -17.44
N LEU A 86 1.14 -4.52 -18.17
CA LEU A 86 -0.13 -5.21 -18.41
C LEU A 86 -0.03 -6.19 -19.57
N LYS A 87 -0.90 -7.21 -19.53
CA LYS A 87 -1.07 -8.23 -20.58
C LYS A 87 -2.54 -8.45 -20.88
N SER A 88 -2.86 -9.08 -22.01
CA SER A 88 -4.20 -9.64 -22.24
C SER A 88 -4.47 -10.78 -21.25
N GLY A 89 -5.71 -10.94 -20.82
CA GLY A 89 -6.16 -11.85 -19.78
C GLY A 89 -6.04 -11.26 -18.37
N VAL A 90 -5.80 -12.14 -17.39
CA VAL A 90 -5.75 -11.77 -15.97
C VAL A 90 -4.47 -11.03 -15.64
N ASN A 91 -4.61 -9.87 -15.00
CA ASN A 91 -3.53 -9.09 -14.43
C ASN A 91 -3.73 -8.95 -12.92
N THR A 92 -2.62 -9.00 -12.18
CA THR A 92 -2.64 -8.85 -10.72
C THR A 92 -1.80 -7.63 -10.33
N LEU A 93 -2.43 -6.67 -9.65
CA LEU A 93 -1.76 -5.63 -8.90
C LEU A 93 -1.56 -6.13 -7.47
N SER A 94 -0.36 -6.00 -6.94
CA SER A 94 -0.07 -6.31 -5.54
C SER A 94 0.71 -5.16 -4.91
N VAL A 95 0.25 -4.70 -3.75
CA VAL A 95 0.91 -3.63 -3.00
C VAL A 95 1.29 -4.18 -1.63
N GLN A 96 2.56 -4.03 -1.27
CA GLN A 96 3.05 -4.39 0.06
C GLN A 96 3.30 -3.11 0.81
N VAL A 97 2.54 -2.86 1.88
CA VAL A 97 2.67 -1.67 2.71
C VAL A 97 3.42 -2.02 3.98
N LEU A 98 4.50 -1.30 4.23
CA LEU A 98 5.11 -1.14 5.54
C LEU A 98 4.32 -0.06 6.30
N ARG A 99 3.62 -0.46 7.35
CA ARG A 99 2.98 0.45 8.31
C ARG A 99 3.84 0.54 9.55
N LEU A 100 4.47 1.68 9.78
CA LEU A 100 5.09 1.99 11.07
C LEU A 100 3.99 2.49 12.01
N TYR A 101 3.95 1.97 13.24
CA TYR A 101 2.88 2.29 14.18
C TYR A 101 2.93 3.76 14.59
N HIS A 102 1.76 4.40 14.63
CA HIS A 102 1.61 5.77 15.08
C HIS A 102 1.88 5.89 16.60
N GLY A 103 2.43 7.02 17.03
CA GLY A 103 2.63 7.32 18.45
C GLY A 103 3.76 6.52 19.13
N THR A 104 4.61 5.83 18.36
CA THR A 104 5.78 5.11 18.88
C THR A 104 7.08 5.92 18.69
N PRO A 105 8.10 5.72 19.56
CA PRO A 105 9.41 6.35 19.40
C PRO A 105 10.25 5.72 18.26
N TYR A 106 9.75 4.68 17.61
CA TYR A 106 10.45 3.97 16.54
C TYR A 106 10.12 4.59 15.18
N GLY A 107 11.09 4.61 14.26
CA GLY A 107 10.90 5.15 12.91
C GLY A 107 10.47 6.62 12.85
N THR A 108 10.84 7.43 13.85
CA THR A 108 10.42 8.85 14.02
C THR A 108 10.77 9.76 12.84
N SER A 109 11.69 9.34 11.97
CA SER A 109 12.00 10.03 10.73
C SER A 109 10.88 9.97 9.68
N PHE A 110 9.84 9.17 9.91
CA PHE A 110 8.63 9.04 9.09
C PHE A 110 7.42 9.56 9.87
N PRO A 111 6.92 10.77 9.55
CA PRO A 111 5.61 11.21 10.02
C PRO A 111 4.52 10.24 9.57
N ARG A 112 3.54 10.00 10.46
CA ARG A 112 2.47 9.01 10.28
C ARG A 112 1.17 9.61 10.79
N MET A 113 0.09 9.32 10.10
CA MET A 113 -1.26 9.62 10.60
C MET A 113 -1.68 8.57 11.64
N PRO A 114 -2.62 8.91 12.56
CA PRO A 114 -3.17 7.94 13.52
C PRO A 114 -4.02 6.85 12.87
N PHE A 115 -4.28 6.95 11.57
CA PHE A 115 -4.98 5.97 10.76
C PHE A 115 -4.05 5.48 9.64
N PRO A 116 -4.00 4.17 9.37
CA PRO A 116 -3.27 3.62 8.23
C PRO A 116 -4.08 3.78 6.94
N GLY A 117 -3.42 3.58 5.79
CA GLY A 117 -4.14 3.57 4.53
C GLY A 117 -3.27 3.28 3.32
N LEU A 118 -3.90 2.66 2.32
CA LEU A 118 -3.46 2.62 0.94
C LEU A 118 -4.48 3.38 0.09
N LEU A 119 -3.98 4.21 -0.83
CA LEU A 119 -4.78 4.86 -1.86
C LEU A 119 -4.14 4.54 -3.22
N VAL A 120 -4.95 4.01 -4.13
CA VAL A 120 -4.63 3.88 -5.55
C VAL A 120 -5.79 4.48 -6.30
N ARG A 121 -5.52 5.33 -7.28
CA ARG A 121 -6.54 5.83 -8.21
C ARG A 121 -6.00 5.92 -9.63
N ARG A 122 -6.85 5.67 -10.61
CA ARG A 122 -6.53 5.95 -12.01
C ARG A 122 -6.55 7.46 -12.24
N ALA A 123 -5.54 7.99 -12.92
CA ALA A 123 -5.54 9.37 -13.38
C ALA A 123 -6.08 9.46 -14.82
N GLY A 124 -6.70 10.60 -15.14
CA GLY A 124 -7.31 10.86 -16.44
C GLY A 124 -8.83 10.68 -16.45
N GLU A 125 -9.48 11.18 -17.50
CA GLU A 125 -10.91 10.98 -17.73
C GLU A 125 -11.16 9.54 -18.18
N ALA A 126 -12.30 8.97 -17.76
CA ALA A 126 -12.73 7.65 -18.19
C ALA A 126 -13.10 7.72 -19.68
N ASP A 127 -12.19 7.26 -20.55
CA ASP A 127 -12.51 7.02 -21.96
C ASP A 127 -12.22 5.54 -22.30
N GLY A 128 -13.20 4.87 -22.93
CA GLY A 128 -13.18 3.44 -23.23
C GLY A 128 -13.60 2.50 -22.08
N ASP A 129 -13.29 1.20 -22.22
CA ASP A 129 -13.58 0.17 -21.21
C ASP A 129 -12.97 0.57 -19.85
N GLU A 130 -13.82 0.78 -18.86
CA GLU A 130 -13.42 1.33 -17.57
C GLU A 130 -12.58 0.31 -16.78
N ILE A 131 -11.25 0.47 -16.84
CA ILE A 131 -10.34 -0.32 -16.00
C ILE A 131 -10.45 0.17 -14.57
N GLN A 132 -11.19 -0.57 -13.74
CA GLN A 132 -11.37 -0.24 -12.33
C GLN A 132 -10.12 -0.60 -11.51
N LEU A 133 -9.34 0.43 -11.19
CA LEU A 133 -8.11 0.33 -10.38
C LEU A 133 -8.20 1.06 -9.05
N ASP A 134 -9.21 1.90 -8.88
CA ASP A 134 -9.38 2.69 -7.68
C ASP A 134 -9.50 1.78 -6.46
N THR A 135 -8.93 2.21 -5.33
CA THR A 135 -9.09 1.52 -4.06
C THR A 135 -10.56 1.51 -3.66
N ASP A 136 -11.07 0.34 -3.31
CA ASP A 136 -12.43 0.08 -2.89
C ASP A 136 -12.49 -1.25 -2.14
N ASP A 137 -13.68 -1.68 -1.76
CA ASP A 137 -13.92 -2.93 -1.03
C ASP A 137 -13.75 -4.20 -1.88
N THR A 138 -13.49 -4.07 -3.19
CA THR A 138 -13.19 -5.21 -4.07
C THR A 138 -11.70 -5.57 -4.06
N TRP A 139 -10.85 -4.74 -3.45
CA TRP A 139 -9.47 -5.10 -3.15
C TRP A 139 -9.43 -6.15 -2.04
N LEU A 140 -8.55 -7.15 -2.19
CA LEU A 140 -8.22 -8.07 -1.12
C LEU A 140 -7.07 -7.51 -0.29
N VAL A 141 -7.07 -7.79 1.01
CA VAL A 141 -6.05 -7.37 1.96
C VAL A 141 -5.71 -8.51 2.92
N ALA A 142 -4.44 -8.60 3.34
CA ALA A 142 -3.99 -9.56 4.34
C ALA A 142 -2.86 -8.96 5.21
N ILE A 143 -2.88 -9.27 6.51
CA ILE A 143 -1.78 -8.93 7.42
C ILE A 143 -0.68 -9.98 7.27
N ASP A 144 0.58 -9.55 7.28
CA ASP A 144 1.75 -10.43 7.21
C ASP A 144 2.46 -10.51 8.56
N ASP A 145 2.10 -11.55 9.29
CA ASP A 145 2.70 -11.91 10.58
C ASP A 145 4.00 -12.73 10.45
N SER A 146 4.45 -13.00 9.21
CA SER A 146 5.72 -13.71 8.99
C SER A 146 6.94 -12.84 9.25
N ARG A 147 6.73 -11.52 9.33
CA ARG A 147 7.77 -10.52 9.49
C ARG A 147 7.52 -9.70 10.75
N LYS A 148 8.58 -9.39 11.48
CA LYS A 148 8.50 -8.55 12.68
C LYS A 148 9.63 -7.53 12.70
N LEU A 149 9.24 -6.27 12.86
CA LEU A 149 10.15 -5.15 13.08
C LEU A 149 10.46 -5.06 14.57
N ARG A 150 11.46 -5.81 15.04
CA ARG A 150 11.73 -5.94 16.47
C ARG A 150 12.20 -4.62 17.09
N ILE A 151 11.96 -4.50 18.40
CA ILE A 151 12.29 -3.33 19.23
C ILE A 151 12.96 -3.76 20.56
N ASP A 152 13.66 -4.90 20.54
CA ASP A 152 14.21 -5.55 21.72
C ASP A 152 15.72 -5.31 21.92
N GLN A 153 16.36 -4.50 21.07
CA GLN A 153 17.76 -4.11 21.18
C GLN A 153 17.91 -2.68 21.70
N LYS A 154 19.04 -2.39 22.35
CA LYS A 154 19.33 -1.03 22.86
C LYS A 154 19.53 -0.03 21.73
N GLU A 155 19.96 -0.51 20.57
CA GLU A 155 20.22 0.26 19.37
C GLU A 155 18.93 0.65 18.63
N ASP A 156 17.78 0.06 18.96
CA ASP A 156 16.48 0.34 18.33
C ASP A 156 15.97 1.76 18.69
N ASP A 157 16.50 2.36 19.76
CA ASP A 157 16.31 3.78 20.08
C ASP A 157 16.94 4.72 19.03
N PHE A 158 17.86 4.20 18.20
CA PHE A 158 18.68 4.98 17.27
C PHE A 158 18.46 4.58 15.81
N LEU A 159 17.25 4.82 15.27
CA LEU A 159 16.86 4.66 13.86
C LEU A 159 17.13 3.30 13.18
N HIS A 160 17.65 2.32 13.92
CA HIS A 160 17.78 0.95 13.45
C HIS A 160 16.49 0.21 13.78
N VAL A 161 16.01 -0.55 12.82
CA VAL A 161 14.91 -1.48 13.01
C VAL A 161 15.37 -2.79 12.41
N TYR A 162 15.59 -3.77 13.27
CA TYR A 162 15.89 -5.13 12.81
C TYR A 162 14.61 -5.82 12.38
N GLU A 163 14.73 -6.62 11.32
CA GLU A 163 13.63 -7.41 10.81
C GLU A 163 13.91 -8.90 11.06
N ASP A 164 13.00 -9.55 11.78
CA ASP A 164 12.89 -11.00 11.73
C ASP A 164 11.95 -11.39 10.59
N ALA A 165 12.39 -12.33 9.76
CA ALA A 165 11.60 -12.87 8.67
C ALA A 165 11.57 -14.39 8.78
N ALA A 166 10.38 -14.95 9.00
CA ALA A 166 10.13 -16.37 8.80
C ALA A 166 9.91 -16.63 7.31
N THR A 167 10.36 -17.80 6.81
CA THR A 167 10.02 -18.23 5.44
C THR A 167 8.60 -18.78 5.40
N ILE A 168 7.61 -17.89 5.49
CA ILE A 168 6.21 -18.23 5.19
C ILE A 168 5.94 -17.87 3.73
N PRO A 169 5.46 -18.81 2.90
CA PRO A 169 5.04 -18.48 1.55
C PRO A 169 3.88 -17.47 1.57
N ARG A 170 3.99 -16.38 0.79
CA ARG A 170 2.97 -15.31 0.71
C ARG A 170 1.57 -15.79 0.27
N HIS A 171 1.43 -17.03 -0.20
CA HIS A 171 0.14 -17.61 -0.60
C HIS A 171 -0.70 -18.12 0.57
N ASP A 172 -0.11 -18.26 1.76
CA ASP A 172 -0.79 -18.77 2.96
C ASP A 172 -1.35 -17.65 3.87
N LEU A 173 -1.38 -16.40 3.38
CA LEU A 173 -1.93 -15.28 4.13
C LEU A 173 -3.47 -15.34 4.13
N ASP A 174 -4.08 -14.93 5.25
CA ASP A 174 -5.54 -14.81 5.38
C ASP A 174 -6.06 -13.56 4.65
N TRP A 175 -6.50 -13.75 3.41
CA TRP A 175 -7.04 -12.67 2.58
C TRP A 175 -8.51 -12.39 2.88
N VAL A 176 -8.85 -11.12 3.13
CA VAL A 176 -10.22 -10.62 3.31
C VAL A 176 -10.47 -9.43 2.38
N ALA A 177 -11.74 -9.03 2.23
CA ALA A 177 -12.07 -7.78 1.55
C ALA A 177 -11.54 -6.57 2.34
N ALA A 178 -10.97 -5.59 1.64
CA ALA A 178 -10.46 -4.39 2.28
C ALA A 178 -11.62 -3.49 2.75
N HIS A 179 -11.41 -2.83 3.88
CA HIS A 179 -12.37 -1.86 4.40
C HIS A 179 -12.04 -0.46 3.89
N THR A 180 -13.04 0.23 3.34
CA THR A 180 -12.92 1.61 2.89
C THR A 180 -13.19 2.57 4.05
N TRP A 181 -12.27 3.50 4.28
CA TRP A 181 -12.41 4.57 5.26
C TRP A 181 -12.92 5.82 4.57
N ALA A 182 -13.95 6.45 5.13
CA ALA A 182 -14.32 7.82 4.82
C ALA A 182 -13.89 8.70 6.00
N PHE A 183 -13.10 9.73 5.73
CA PHE A 183 -12.62 10.70 6.73
C PHE A 183 -13.41 12.00 6.63
#